data_AF-A0A3L7A272-F1
#
_entry.id   AF-A0A3L7A272-F1
#
_cell.length_a   1.000
_cell.length_b   1.000
_cell.length_c   1.000
_cell.angle_alpha   90.00
_cell.angle_beta   90.00
_cell.angle_gamma   90.00
#
_symmetry.space_group_name_H-M   'P 1'
#
loop_
_entity.id
_entity.type
_entity.pdbx_description
1 polymer ?
#
loop_
_entity_poly.entity_id
_entity_poly.type
_entity_poly.pdbx_seq_one_letter_code
_entity_poly.pdbx_strand_id
1 'polypeptide(L)'
;MDVVPFILTLVGGWLIGVAFVNWTLRMQPVSRGVIVHVGVAVVATTAMIVGVEGGGAFIRGLPEALRGPVVMGQLALIPAICWTLLGLVSRVTVLARRPARNLRTVPEWVEDRTGVTVAFHAVPMRLRTLYGWGIALAALVAVVISIPIVNDAVPRWANQSPMIFLAAAAITALPPYLVFRAVCARRTRSVVVRFTPRGLTLTEDGVSVQIPLSRVTRLVWSASGETCRVELEAPAADRSLLLSVARHDRGVSAELPPLRARTVSWLAEAGLILVGPTGSRAKRSPAWVFEHAFDQPKS
;
A
#
# COMPACT_ATOMS: atom_id res chain seq x y z
N MET A 1 -22.18 5.62 -25.63
CA MET A 1 -21.14 6.41 -24.93
C MET A 1 -19.82 5.90 -25.44
N ASP A 2 -18.96 6.78 -25.94
CA ASP A 2 -17.64 6.37 -26.44
C ASP A 2 -16.77 5.86 -25.28
N VAL A 3 -15.81 4.99 -25.61
CA VAL A 3 -14.94 4.32 -24.63
C VAL A 3 -14.20 5.33 -23.75
N VAL A 4 -13.75 6.46 -24.31
CA VAL A 4 -12.97 7.46 -23.58
C VAL A 4 -13.81 8.19 -22.49
N PRO A 5 -14.97 8.81 -22.80
CA PRO A 5 -15.86 9.37 -21.78
C PRO A 5 -16.27 8.36 -20.69
N PHE A 6 -16.49 7.11 -21.06
CA PHE A 6 -16.81 6.04 -20.11
C PHE A 6 -15.66 5.80 -19.13
N ILE A 7 -14.43 5.62 -19.63
CA ILE A 7 -13.23 5.44 -18.79
C ILE A 7 -13.02 6.67 -17.88
N LEU A 8 -13.12 7.88 -18.41
CA LEU A 8 -12.95 9.10 -17.63
C LEU A 8 -13.98 9.23 -16.51
N THR A 9 -15.23 8.83 -16.76
CA THR A 9 -16.30 8.81 -15.75
C THR A 9 -15.95 7.85 -14.61
N LEU A 10 -15.47 6.64 -14.92
CA LEU A 10 -15.04 5.66 -13.92
C LEU A 10 -13.82 6.15 -13.12
N VAL A 11 -12.82 6.72 -13.80
CA VAL A 11 -11.63 7.29 -13.15
C VAL A 11 -12.01 8.45 -12.24
N GLY A 12 -12.90 9.34 -12.68
CA GLY A 12 -13.41 10.45 -11.88
C GLY A 12 -14.10 9.97 -10.60
N GLY A 13 -14.99 8.98 -10.73
CA GLY A 13 -15.63 8.33 -9.58
C GLY A 13 -14.63 7.70 -8.60
N TRP A 14 -13.65 6.97 -9.12
CA TRP A 14 -12.57 6.40 -8.31
C TRP A 14 -11.76 7.47 -7.55
N LEU A 15 -11.37 8.55 -8.22
CA LEU A 15 -10.63 9.65 -7.61
C LEU A 15 -11.44 10.34 -6.50
N ILE A 16 -12.75 10.53 -6.70
CA ILE A 16 -13.65 11.07 -5.66
C ILE A 16 -13.67 10.14 -4.45
N GLY A 17 -13.83 8.83 -4.66
CA GLY A 17 -13.78 7.84 -3.59
C GLY A 17 -12.45 7.89 -2.82
N VAL A 18 -11.31 7.91 -3.54
CA VAL A 18 -9.97 8.00 -2.95
C VAL A 18 -9.80 9.29 -2.14
N ALA A 19 -10.24 10.43 -2.68
CA ALA A 19 -10.18 11.72 -1.99
C ALA A 19 -11.00 11.69 -0.70
N PHE A 20 -12.23 11.17 -0.76
CA PHE A 20 -13.13 11.04 0.39
C PHE A 20 -12.53 10.15 1.49
N VAL A 21 -12.05 8.96 1.14
CA VAL A 21 -11.44 8.04 2.10
C VAL A 21 -10.21 8.68 2.75
N ASN A 22 -9.33 9.32 1.96
CA ASN A 22 -8.16 10.01 2.49
C ASN A 22 -8.53 11.20 3.39
N TRP A 23 -9.55 11.97 3.03
CA TRP A 23 -10.04 13.09 3.82
C TRP A 23 -10.58 12.64 5.19
N THR A 24 -11.47 11.65 5.20
CA THR A 24 -12.01 11.10 6.45
C THR A 24 -10.94 10.45 7.32
N LEU A 25 -9.86 9.92 6.73
CA LEU A 25 -8.72 9.35 7.47
C LEU A 25 -7.82 10.39 8.14
N ARG A 26 -7.91 11.66 7.72
CA ARG A 26 -7.15 12.78 8.30
C ARG A 26 -7.92 13.50 9.42
N MET A 27 -9.22 13.27 9.54
CA MET A 27 -10.05 13.91 10.56
C MET A 27 -9.62 13.53 11.97
N GLN A 28 -9.58 14.53 12.85
CA GLN A 28 -9.38 14.38 14.29
C GLN A 28 -10.58 15.01 15.02
N PRO A 29 -11.14 14.37 16.06
CA PRO A 29 -10.84 13.02 16.53
C PRO A 29 -11.28 11.93 15.53
N VAL A 30 -10.67 10.74 15.64
CA VAL A 30 -10.91 9.60 14.74
C VAL A 30 -12.40 9.22 14.64
N SER A 31 -13.15 9.37 15.74
CA SER A 31 -14.59 9.09 15.80
C SER A 31 -15.40 9.91 14.80
N ARG A 32 -15.09 11.21 14.61
CA ARG A 32 -15.76 12.04 13.59
C ARG A 32 -15.51 11.51 12.18
N GLY A 33 -14.26 11.13 11.91
CA GLY A 33 -13.90 10.50 10.63
C GLY A 33 -14.68 9.21 10.37
N VAL A 34 -14.92 8.39 11.40
CA VAL A 34 -15.73 7.17 11.29
C VAL A 34 -17.21 7.49 11.02
N ILE A 35 -17.80 8.41 11.78
CA ILE A 35 -19.22 8.79 11.64
C ILE A 35 -19.50 9.32 10.24
N VAL A 36 -18.68 10.26 9.75
CA VAL A 36 -18.82 10.82 8.39
C VAL A 36 -18.67 9.73 7.33
N HIS A 37 -17.72 8.83 7.52
CA HIS A 37 -17.47 7.74 6.58
C HIS A 37 -18.65 6.77 6.49
N VAL A 38 -19.23 6.37 7.63
CA VAL A 38 -20.42 5.52 7.69
C VAL A 38 -21.62 6.24 7.07
N GLY A 39 -21.86 7.50 7.43
CA GLY A 39 -22.99 8.29 6.92
C GLY A 39 -22.96 8.42 5.40
N VAL A 40 -21.81 8.80 4.83
CA VAL A 40 -21.64 8.91 3.37
C VAL A 40 -21.76 7.55 2.70
N ALA A 41 -21.19 6.49 3.28
CA ALA A 41 -21.32 5.14 2.74
C ALA A 41 -22.80 4.70 2.65
N VAL A 42 -23.59 4.94 3.70
CA VAL A 42 -25.02 4.64 3.73
C VAL A 42 -25.76 5.47 2.69
N VAL A 43 -25.62 6.80 2.71
CA VAL A 43 -26.34 7.71 1.78
C VAL A 43 -26.02 7.38 0.33
N ALA A 44 -24.74 7.20 -0.01
CA ALA A 44 -24.33 6.89 -1.37
C ALA A 44 -24.85 5.51 -1.82
N THR A 45 -24.78 4.50 -0.96
CA THR A 45 -25.31 3.16 -1.25
C THR A 45 -26.82 3.19 -1.45
N THR A 46 -27.57 3.87 -0.58
CA THR A 46 -29.02 4.04 -0.71
C THR A 46 -29.38 4.78 -2.00
N ALA A 47 -28.69 5.88 -2.31
CA ALA A 47 -28.91 6.62 -3.56
C ALA A 47 -28.65 5.76 -4.80
N MET A 48 -27.62 4.90 -4.76
CA MET A 48 -27.34 3.95 -5.84
C MET A 48 -28.44 2.91 -5.97
N ILE A 49 -28.90 2.31 -4.86
CA ILE A 49 -29.99 1.32 -4.87
C ILE A 49 -31.26 1.93 -5.46
N VAL A 50 -31.68 3.09 -4.97
CA VAL A 50 -32.87 3.80 -5.48
C VAL A 50 -32.71 4.13 -6.96
N GLY A 51 -31.52 4.56 -7.39
CA GLY A 51 -31.23 4.84 -8.80
C GLY A 51 -31.30 3.61 -9.70
N VAL A 52 -30.90 2.43 -9.19
CA VAL A 52 -30.96 1.15 -9.91
C VAL A 52 -32.39 0.62 -9.95
N GLU A 53 -33.11 0.64 -8.82
CA GLU A 53 -34.49 0.16 -8.70
C GLU A 53 -35.48 1.04 -9.49
N GLY A 54 -35.26 2.36 -9.52
CA GLY A 54 -36.03 3.28 -10.37
C GLY A 54 -35.84 3.03 -11.88
N GLY A 55 -34.78 2.30 -12.24
CA GLY A 55 -34.51 1.80 -13.58
C GLY A 55 -34.52 2.87 -14.68
N GLY A 56 -34.77 2.44 -15.91
CA GLY A 56 -34.86 3.34 -17.06
C GLY A 56 -36.08 4.27 -17.04
N ALA A 57 -37.07 4.04 -16.18
CA ALA A 57 -38.25 4.91 -16.05
C ALA A 57 -37.88 6.23 -15.38
N PHE A 58 -37.07 6.19 -14.31
CA PHE A 58 -36.55 7.37 -13.65
C PHE A 58 -35.73 8.26 -14.60
N ILE A 59 -34.82 7.65 -15.37
CA ILE A 59 -33.97 8.38 -16.32
C ILE A 59 -34.79 8.98 -17.47
N ARG A 60 -35.80 8.26 -17.97
CA ARG A 60 -36.69 8.77 -19.02
C ARG A 60 -37.56 9.94 -18.54
N GLY A 61 -37.90 9.99 -17.26
CA GLY A 61 -38.65 11.09 -16.64
C GLY A 61 -37.85 12.39 -16.49
N LEU A 62 -36.52 12.36 -16.66
CA LEU A 62 -35.67 13.55 -16.59
C LEU A 62 -35.67 14.33 -17.91
N PRO A 63 -35.49 15.67 -17.84
CA PRO A 63 -35.19 16.50 -19.02
C PRO A 63 -34.00 15.95 -19.81
N GLU A 64 -34.05 16.04 -21.14
CA GLU A 64 -33.04 15.45 -22.02
C GLU A 64 -31.61 15.92 -21.69
N ALA A 65 -31.45 17.20 -21.36
CA ALA A 65 -30.17 17.79 -20.94
C ALA A 65 -29.56 17.14 -19.67
N LEU A 66 -30.39 16.56 -18.78
CA LEU A 66 -29.95 15.96 -17.52
C LEU A 66 -29.75 14.44 -17.60
N ARG A 67 -30.29 13.77 -18.63
CA ARG A 67 -30.19 12.31 -18.76
C ARG A 67 -28.74 11.82 -18.83
N GLY A 68 -27.94 12.45 -19.69
CA GLY A 68 -26.52 12.13 -19.85
C GLY A 68 -25.71 12.32 -18.56
N PRO A 69 -25.74 13.51 -17.93
CA PRO A 69 -25.08 13.76 -16.66
C PRO A 69 -25.50 12.82 -15.53
N VAL A 70 -26.78 12.47 -15.42
CA VAL A 70 -27.25 11.54 -14.37
C VAL A 70 -26.72 10.13 -14.61
N VAL A 71 -26.73 9.64 -15.85
CA VAL A 71 -26.14 8.33 -16.20
C VAL A 71 -24.63 8.32 -15.92
N MET A 72 -23.92 9.38 -16.31
CA MET A 72 -22.49 9.53 -16.00
C MET A 72 -22.25 9.54 -14.48
N GLY A 73 -23.08 10.28 -13.73
CA GLY A 73 -23.02 10.33 -12.28
C GLY A 73 -23.23 8.96 -11.64
N GLN A 74 -24.22 8.18 -12.10
CA GLN A 74 -24.47 6.81 -11.63
C GLN A 74 -23.28 5.89 -11.91
N LEU A 75 -22.70 5.95 -13.11
CA LEU A 75 -21.51 5.16 -13.46
C LEU A 75 -20.28 5.55 -12.65
N ALA A 76 -20.08 6.84 -12.37
CA ALA A 76 -19.01 7.32 -11.49
C ALA A 76 -19.25 6.94 -10.02
N LEU A 77 -20.51 6.82 -9.59
CA LEU A 77 -20.85 6.51 -8.21
C LEU A 77 -20.46 5.08 -7.84
N ILE A 78 -20.49 4.13 -8.79
CA ILE A 78 -20.08 2.73 -8.58
C ILE A 78 -18.66 2.63 -7.99
N PRO A 79 -17.58 3.08 -8.68
CA PRO A 79 -16.23 3.00 -8.12
C PRO A 79 -16.06 3.85 -6.87
N ALA A 80 -16.76 5.00 -6.74
CA ALA A 80 -16.71 5.83 -5.54
C ALA A 80 -17.25 5.09 -4.30
N ILE A 81 -18.39 4.42 -4.43
CA ILE A 81 -19.00 3.60 -3.37
C ILE A 81 -18.11 2.41 -3.06
N CYS A 82 -17.64 1.66 -4.06
CA CYS A 82 -16.75 0.52 -3.85
C CYS A 82 -15.52 0.91 -3.01
N TRP A 83 -14.88 2.04 -3.34
CA TRP A 83 -13.72 2.51 -2.59
C TRP A 83 -14.08 2.96 -1.17
N THR A 84 -15.23 3.61 -1.01
CA THR A 84 -15.75 4.03 0.30
C THR A 84 -16.04 2.83 1.19
N LEU A 85 -16.71 1.80 0.67
CA LEU A 85 -16.98 0.55 1.41
C LEU A 85 -15.68 -0.19 1.76
N LEU A 86 -14.70 -0.23 0.86
CA LEU A 86 -13.40 -0.82 1.14
C LEU A 86 -12.66 -0.06 2.27
N GLY A 87 -12.75 1.27 2.26
CA GLY A 87 -12.26 2.12 3.35
C GLY A 87 -12.95 1.82 4.69
N LEU A 88 -14.25 1.54 4.67
CA LEU A 88 -15.03 1.18 5.85
C LEU A 88 -14.59 -0.18 6.39
N VAL A 89 -14.45 -1.19 5.53
CA VAL A 89 -13.94 -2.52 5.90
C VAL A 89 -12.55 -2.41 6.53
N SER A 90 -11.66 -1.57 5.98
CA SER A 90 -10.35 -1.31 6.57
C SER A 90 -10.45 -0.76 7.99
N ARG A 91 -11.32 0.22 8.23
CA ARG A 91 -11.56 0.79 9.58
C ARG A 91 -12.14 -0.24 10.55
N VAL A 92 -13.14 -1.00 10.12
CA VAL A 92 -13.74 -2.07 10.94
C VAL A 92 -12.67 -3.12 11.27
N THR A 93 -11.82 -3.48 10.32
CA THR A 93 -10.72 -4.43 10.55
C THR A 93 -9.71 -3.88 11.56
N VAL A 94 -9.39 -2.58 11.51
CA VAL A 94 -8.51 -1.95 12.51
C VAL A 94 -9.16 -1.91 13.89
N LEU A 95 -10.46 -1.63 13.98
CA LEU A 95 -11.19 -1.60 15.26
C LEU A 95 -11.39 -3.00 15.85
N ALA A 96 -11.60 -3.99 14.99
CA ALA A 96 -11.76 -5.40 15.34
C ALA A 96 -10.41 -6.11 15.61
N ARG A 97 -9.28 -5.51 15.20
CA ARG A 97 -7.95 -5.99 15.61
C ARG A 97 -7.84 -5.84 17.12
N ARG A 98 -8.05 -6.95 17.82
CA ARG A 98 -7.66 -7.08 19.22
C ARG A 98 -6.16 -6.75 19.32
N PRO A 99 -5.71 -6.01 20.35
CA PRO A 99 -4.29 -5.82 20.59
C PRO A 99 -3.65 -7.21 20.60
N ALA A 100 -2.62 -7.40 19.79
CA ALA A 100 -1.97 -8.69 19.66
C ALA A 100 -1.55 -9.13 21.07
N ARG A 101 -2.03 -10.30 21.51
CA ARG A 101 -1.76 -10.84 22.85
C ARG A 101 -0.25 -11.01 23.11
N ASN A 102 0.53 -11.10 22.04
CA ASN A 102 1.99 -11.05 22.05
C ASN A 102 2.43 -9.76 21.34
N LEU A 103 3.05 -8.84 22.09
CA LEU A 103 3.75 -7.70 21.53
C LEU A 103 4.82 -8.21 20.56
N ARG A 104 4.72 -7.80 19.30
CA ARG A 104 5.78 -8.10 18.33
C ARG A 104 6.98 -7.22 18.65
N THR A 105 8.16 -7.81 18.77
CA THR A 105 9.39 -7.07 19.01
C THR A 105 9.92 -6.52 17.67
N VAL A 106 10.24 -5.23 17.67
CA VAL A 106 10.99 -4.62 16.56
C VAL A 106 12.44 -5.09 16.70
N PRO A 107 13.13 -5.44 15.60
CA PRO A 107 14.55 -5.77 15.66
C PRO A 107 15.33 -4.65 16.33
N GLU A 108 16.21 -5.00 17.28
CA GLU A 108 16.99 -4.02 18.01
C GLU A 108 18.36 -3.80 17.35
N TRP A 109 18.85 -2.56 17.43
CA TRP A 109 20.23 -2.26 17.09
C TRP A 109 21.14 -2.86 18.16
N VAL A 110 22.01 -3.77 17.76
CA VAL A 110 23.08 -4.31 18.60
C VAL A 110 24.33 -3.46 18.37
N GLU A 111 24.90 -2.95 19.45
CA GLU A 111 26.14 -2.18 19.39
C GLU A 111 27.33 -3.10 19.66
N ASP A 112 28.28 -3.09 18.74
CA ASP A 112 29.57 -3.74 18.87
C ASP A 112 30.65 -2.65 19.07
N ARG A 113 31.84 -3.04 19.51
CA ARG A 113 32.97 -2.12 19.81
C ARG A 113 33.34 -1.20 18.65
N THR A 114 32.97 -1.55 17.42
CA THR A 114 33.38 -0.87 16.19
C THR A 114 32.22 -0.37 15.32
N GLY A 115 30.96 -0.63 15.70
CA GLY A 115 29.82 -0.28 14.86
C GLY A 115 28.48 -0.70 15.43
N VAL A 116 27.42 -0.43 14.67
CA VAL A 116 26.04 -0.75 15.05
C VAL A 116 25.45 -1.69 14.00
N THR A 117 24.84 -2.78 14.45
CA THR A 117 24.27 -3.83 13.60
C THR A 117 22.78 -4.00 13.83
N VAL A 118 22.04 -4.35 12.79
CA VAL A 118 20.65 -4.80 12.89
C VAL A 118 20.42 -5.96 11.94
N ALA A 119 19.72 -6.98 12.44
CA ALA A 119 19.34 -8.15 11.67
C ALA A 119 17.82 -8.15 11.42
N PHE A 120 17.40 -8.41 10.20
CA PHE A 120 15.99 -8.46 9.82
C PHE A 120 15.77 -9.36 8.59
N HIS A 121 14.51 -9.65 8.29
CA HIS A 121 14.13 -10.38 7.09
C HIS A 121 13.61 -9.43 6.02
N ALA A 122 14.07 -9.61 4.79
CA ALA A 122 13.61 -8.80 3.66
C ALA A 122 13.54 -9.62 2.38
N VAL A 123 12.72 -9.17 1.44
CA VAL A 123 12.68 -9.69 0.07
C VAL A 123 13.46 -8.74 -0.83
N PRO A 124 14.47 -9.22 -1.59
CA PRO A 124 15.18 -8.41 -2.57
C PRO A 124 14.25 -8.13 -3.75
N MET A 125 13.62 -6.97 -3.73
CA MET A 125 12.62 -6.56 -4.72
C MET A 125 12.51 -5.03 -4.77
N ARG A 126 12.46 -4.49 -5.99
CA ARG A 126 12.21 -3.06 -6.21
C ARG A 126 10.74 -2.73 -6.00
N LEU A 127 10.45 -1.52 -5.54
CA LEU A 127 9.07 -1.06 -5.32
C LEU A 127 8.23 -1.08 -6.60
N ARG A 128 8.85 -0.79 -7.76
CA ARG A 128 8.20 -0.92 -9.07
C ARG A 128 7.70 -2.33 -9.35
N THR A 129 8.48 -3.35 -8.96
CA THR A 129 8.09 -4.76 -9.11
C THR A 129 6.93 -5.11 -8.19
N LEU A 130 6.91 -4.57 -6.95
CA LEU A 130 5.77 -4.72 -6.05
C LEU A 130 4.48 -4.15 -6.66
N TYR A 131 4.54 -2.93 -7.20
CA TYR A 131 3.40 -2.32 -7.87
C TYR A 131 2.98 -3.10 -9.12
N GLY A 132 3.94 -3.61 -9.90
CA GLY A 132 3.66 -4.48 -11.04
C GLY A 132 2.89 -5.74 -10.64
N TRP A 133 3.29 -6.41 -9.55
CA TRP A 133 2.53 -7.53 -8.99
C TRP A 133 1.11 -7.13 -8.56
N GLY A 134 0.96 -5.99 -7.89
CA GLY A 134 -0.34 -5.47 -7.48
C GLY A 134 -1.27 -5.22 -8.66
N ILE A 135 -0.76 -4.58 -9.73
CA ILE A 135 -1.53 -4.30 -10.96
C ILE A 135 -1.90 -5.61 -11.67
N ALA A 136 -0.95 -6.53 -11.84
CA ALA A 136 -1.20 -7.81 -12.49
C ALA A 136 -2.25 -8.64 -11.74
N LEU A 137 -2.16 -8.68 -10.41
CA LEU A 137 -3.12 -9.35 -9.54
C LEU A 137 -4.52 -8.74 -9.65
N ALA A 138 -4.61 -7.40 -9.62
CA ALA A 138 -5.88 -6.70 -9.76
C ALA A 138 -6.51 -6.92 -11.13
N ALA A 139 -5.71 -6.90 -12.21
CA ALA A 139 -6.16 -7.17 -13.56
C ALA A 139 -6.68 -8.61 -13.70
N LEU A 140 -5.97 -9.59 -13.13
CA LEU A 140 -6.42 -10.99 -13.13
C LEU A 140 -7.76 -11.15 -12.42
N VAL A 141 -7.89 -10.57 -11.22
CA VAL A 141 -9.15 -10.62 -10.46
C VAL A 141 -10.28 -9.94 -11.23
N ALA A 142 -10.02 -8.80 -11.88
CA ALA A 142 -11.02 -8.09 -12.69
C ALA A 142 -11.50 -8.94 -13.88
N VAL A 143 -10.60 -9.63 -14.59
CA VAL A 143 -10.94 -10.53 -15.70
C VAL A 143 -11.79 -11.70 -15.20
N VAL A 144 -11.39 -12.35 -14.10
CA VAL A 144 -12.16 -13.48 -13.54
C VAL A 144 -13.54 -13.04 -13.08
N ILE A 145 -13.66 -11.86 -12.45
CA ILE A 145 -14.95 -11.29 -12.01
C ILE A 145 -15.82 -10.83 -13.20
N SER A 146 -15.24 -10.44 -14.34
CA SER A 146 -16.04 -10.03 -15.51
C SER A 146 -16.87 -11.17 -16.10
N ILE A 147 -16.40 -12.43 -16.02
CA ILE A 147 -17.10 -13.59 -16.56
C ILE A 147 -18.49 -13.78 -15.93
N PRO A 148 -18.65 -13.85 -14.58
CA PRO A 148 -19.96 -13.96 -13.97
C PRO A 148 -20.81 -12.70 -14.10
N ILE A 149 -20.21 -11.52 -14.30
CA ILE A 149 -20.96 -10.29 -14.58
C ILE A 149 -21.63 -10.38 -15.95
N VAL A 150 -20.89 -10.77 -16.99
CA VAL A 150 -21.41 -10.88 -18.37
C VAL A 150 -22.50 -11.95 -18.47
N ASN A 151 -22.44 -13.00 -17.65
CA ASN A 151 -23.40 -14.10 -17.65
C ASN A 151 -24.56 -13.92 -16.66
N ASP A 152 -24.77 -12.70 -16.14
CA ASP A 152 -25.79 -12.35 -15.13
C ASP A 152 -25.79 -13.33 -13.93
N ALA A 153 -24.63 -13.90 -13.59
CA ALA A 153 -24.50 -14.83 -12.48
C ALA A 153 -24.41 -14.07 -11.15
N VAL A 154 -23.81 -12.87 -11.15
CA VAL A 154 -23.65 -12.06 -9.93
C VAL A 154 -25.00 -11.68 -9.28
N PRO A 155 -25.99 -11.12 -10.01
CA PRO A 155 -27.30 -10.81 -9.41
C PRO A 155 -28.03 -12.07 -8.93
N ARG A 156 -27.91 -13.19 -9.67
CA ARG A 156 -28.51 -14.47 -9.29
C ARG A 156 -27.91 -15.01 -7.99
N TRP A 157 -26.59 -14.99 -7.85
CA TRP A 157 -25.90 -15.45 -6.64
C TRP A 157 -26.19 -14.56 -5.44
N ALA A 158 -26.18 -13.23 -5.65
CA ALA A 158 -26.50 -12.27 -4.60
C ALA A 158 -27.92 -12.45 -4.06
N ASN A 159 -28.88 -12.74 -4.93
CA ASN A 159 -30.28 -12.98 -4.55
C ASN A 159 -30.51 -14.37 -3.94
N GLN A 160 -29.76 -15.40 -4.34
CA GLN A 160 -29.88 -16.75 -3.79
C GLN A 160 -29.26 -16.87 -2.39
N SER A 161 -28.03 -16.38 -2.19
CA SER A 161 -27.37 -16.41 -0.88
C SER A 161 -26.16 -15.48 -0.84
N PRO A 162 -26.08 -14.55 0.12
CA PRO A 162 -24.88 -13.73 0.35
C PRO A 162 -23.61 -14.56 0.57
N MET A 163 -23.72 -15.79 1.09
CA MET A 163 -22.57 -16.68 1.27
C MET A 163 -21.96 -17.15 -0.05
N ILE A 164 -22.77 -17.41 -1.08
CA ILE A 164 -22.26 -17.82 -2.40
C ILE A 164 -21.43 -16.70 -3.02
N PHE A 165 -21.93 -15.47 -2.92
CA PHE A 165 -21.19 -14.29 -3.38
C PHE A 165 -19.85 -14.12 -2.64
N LEU A 166 -19.84 -14.21 -1.31
CA LEU A 166 -18.62 -14.12 -0.51
C LEU A 166 -17.63 -15.25 -0.81
N ALA A 167 -18.13 -16.49 -0.96
CA ALA A 167 -17.30 -17.63 -1.30
C ALA A 167 -16.69 -17.48 -2.70
N ALA A 168 -17.46 -17.04 -3.70
CA ALA A 168 -16.96 -16.77 -5.04
C ALA A 168 -15.89 -15.66 -5.06
N ALA A 169 -16.13 -14.57 -4.31
CA ALA A 169 -15.15 -13.50 -4.15
C ALA A 169 -13.85 -14.00 -3.49
N ALA A 170 -13.96 -14.80 -2.43
CA ALA A 170 -12.83 -15.39 -1.75
C ALA A 170 -12.05 -16.36 -2.66
N ILE A 171 -12.73 -17.27 -3.37
CA ILE A 171 -12.11 -18.22 -4.31
C ILE A 171 -11.40 -17.49 -5.46
N THR A 172 -11.89 -16.31 -5.85
CA THR A 172 -11.26 -15.53 -6.93
C THR A 172 -10.04 -14.76 -6.43
N ALA A 173 -10.14 -14.07 -5.29
CA ALA A 173 -9.09 -13.17 -4.80
C ALA A 173 -8.01 -13.89 -3.99
N LEU A 174 -8.36 -14.96 -3.27
CA LEU A 174 -7.45 -15.63 -2.33
C LEU A 174 -6.31 -16.38 -3.02
N PRO A 175 -6.53 -17.23 -4.06
CA PRO A 175 -5.45 -17.99 -4.68
C PRO A 175 -4.30 -17.12 -5.20
N PRO A 176 -4.53 -16.05 -5.98
CA PRO A 176 -3.43 -15.29 -6.53
C PRO A 176 -2.74 -14.43 -5.45
N TYR A 177 -3.46 -14.01 -4.40
CA TYR A 177 -2.83 -13.45 -3.19
C TYR A 177 -1.93 -14.47 -2.46
N LEU A 178 -2.38 -15.71 -2.30
CA LEU A 178 -1.59 -16.77 -1.68
C LEU A 178 -0.35 -17.13 -2.51
N VAL A 179 -0.46 -17.14 -3.83
CA VAL A 179 0.69 -17.31 -4.75
C VAL A 179 1.69 -16.19 -4.54
N PHE A 180 1.26 -14.93 -4.57
CA PHE A 180 2.14 -13.78 -4.32
C PHE A 180 2.84 -13.91 -2.96
N ARG A 181 2.07 -14.22 -1.91
CA ARG A 181 2.61 -14.42 -0.55
C ARG A 181 3.62 -15.58 -0.50
N ALA A 182 3.36 -16.68 -1.18
CA ALA A 182 4.26 -17.83 -1.24
C ALA A 182 5.56 -17.48 -1.98
N VAL A 183 5.48 -16.72 -3.08
CA VAL A 183 6.65 -16.22 -3.81
C VAL A 183 7.49 -15.30 -2.93
N CYS A 184 6.88 -14.34 -2.23
CA CYS A 184 7.59 -13.47 -1.28
C CYS A 184 8.21 -14.27 -0.13
N ALA A 185 7.48 -15.23 0.43
CA ALA A 185 7.99 -16.10 1.50
C ALA A 185 9.20 -16.93 1.04
N ARG A 186 9.20 -17.44 -0.20
CA ARG A 186 10.34 -18.19 -0.78
C ARG A 186 11.54 -17.30 -1.10
N ARG A 187 11.31 -16.01 -1.37
CA ARG A 187 12.37 -15.04 -1.68
C ARG A 187 12.84 -14.25 -0.45
N THR A 188 12.32 -14.56 0.74
CA THR A 188 12.74 -13.89 1.96
C THR A 188 14.16 -14.32 2.32
N ARG A 189 15.03 -13.34 2.56
CA ARG A 189 16.42 -13.51 2.96
C ARG A 189 16.66 -13.02 4.38
N SER A 190 17.64 -13.61 5.05
CA SER A 190 18.18 -13.05 6.29
C SER A 190 19.18 -11.96 5.93
N VAL A 191 18.93 -10.75 6.41
CA VAL A 191 19.74 -9.57 6.12
C VAL A 191 20.32 -9.02 7.41
N VAL A 192 21.62 -8.77 7.41
CA VAL A 192 22.30 -8.03 8.47
C VAL A 192 22.91 -6.78 7.88
N VAL A 193 22.57 -5.63 8.46
CA VAL A 193 23.13 -4.33 8.11
C VAL A 193 24.02 -3.87 9.24
N ARG A 194 25.29 -3.57 8.91
CA ARG A 194 26.28 -3.04 9.86
C ARG A 194 26.75 -1.67 9.40
N PHE A 195 26.62 -0.67 10.27
CA PHE A 195 27.22 0.63 10.09
C PHE A 195 28.47 0.76 10.94
N THR A 196 29.55 1.25 10.32
CA THR A 196 30.80 1.61 10.98
C THR A 196 31.24 2.99 10.47
N PRO A 197 32.17 3.68 11.15
CA PRO A 197 32.73 4.93 10.64
C PRO A 197 33.38 4.79 9.25
N ARG A 198 33.84 3.58 8.89
CA ARG A 198 34.55 3.31 7.63
C ARG A 198 33.63 2.92 6.48
N GLY A 199 32.40 2.50 6.76
CA GLY A 199 31.58 1.86 5.75
C GLY A 199 30.32 1.18 6.29
N LEU A 200 29.47 0.83 5.33
CA LEU A 200 28.29 0.00 5.47
C LEU A 200 28.64 -1.42 5.01
N THR A 201 28.35 -2.42 5.83
CA THR A 201 28.40 -3.83 5.42
C THR A 201 26.98 -4.36 5.34
N LEU A 202 26.62 -4.90 4.18
CA LEU A 202 25.35 -5.58 3.94
C LEU A 202 25.63 -7.08 3.78
N THR A 203 25.06 -7.89 4.67
CA THR A 203 25.15 -9.35 4.61
C THR A 203 23.79 -9.93 4.25
N GLU A 204 23.70 -10.63 3.12
CA GLU A 204 22.50 -11.35 2.67
C GLU A 204 22.77 -12.85 2.64
N ASP A 205 22.03 -13.64 3.42
CA ASP A 205 22.17 -15.10 3.50
C ASP A 205 23.64 -15.57 3.65
N GLY A 206 24.43 -14.81 4.43
CA GLY A 206 25.84 -15.09 4.71
C GLY A 206 26.84 -14.44 3.75
N VAL A 207 26.39 -13.92 2.59
CA VAL A 207 27.26 -13.20 1.64
C VAL A 207 27.34 -11.72 2.03
N SER A 208 28.55 -11.24 2.34
CA SER A 208 28.77 -9.87 2.81
C SER A 208 29.40 -8.98 1.74
N VAL A 209 28.85 -7.78 1.57
CA VAL A 209 29.40 -6.72 0.71
C VAL A 209 29.70 -5.51 1.58
N GLN A 210 30.96 -5.05 1.56
CA GLN A 210 31.38 -3.84 2.26
C GLN A 210 31.45 -2.67 1.30
N ILE A 211 30.80 -1.56 1.67
CA ILE A 211 30.62 -0.37 0.85
C ILE A 211 31.09 0.83 1.66
N PRO A 212 32.11 1.58 1.21
CA PRO A 212 32.50 2.83 1.85
C PRO A 212 31.32 3.81 1.87
N LEU A 213 31.09 4.51 3.00
CA LEU A 213 29.96 5.45 3.11
C LEU A 213 30.06 6.57 2.05
N SER A 214 31.27 6.99 1.70
CA SER A 214 31.54 8.00 0.66
C SER A 214 31.22 7.54 -0.77
N ARG A 215 30.86 6.28 -0.97
CA ARG A 215 30.43 5.71 -2.26
C ARG A 215 28.94 5.38 -2.30
N VAL A 216 28.22 5.64 -1.21
CA VAL A 216 26.77 5.45 -1.17
C VAL A 216 26.14 6.68 -1.80
N THR A 217 25.52 6.52 -2.96
CA THR A 217 24.83 7.61 -3.66
C THR A 217 23.50 7.91 -2.99
N ARG A 218 22.76 6.87 -2.63
CA ARG A 218 21.42 6.99 -2.04
C ARG A 218 21.15 5.89 -1.02
N LEU A 219 20.64 6.27 0.14
CA LEU A 219 20.17 5.36 1.18
C LEU A 219 18.76 5.76 1.62
N VAL A 220 17.80 4.87 1.45
CA VAL A 220 16.43 5.03 1.96
C VAL A 220 16.23 4.08 3.12
N TRP A 221 15.87 4.62 4.29
CA TRP A 221 15.51 3.85 5.48
C TRP A 221 14.07 4.16 5.90
N SER A 222 13.13 3.30 5.49
CA SER A 222 11.71 3.43 5.83
C SER A 222 11.38 2.50 6.99
N ALA A 223 11.27 3.06 8.21
CA ALA A 223 11.21 2.26 9.43
C ALA A 223 9.88 1.53 9.66
N SER A 224 8.78 2.06 9.12
CA SER A 224 7.44 1.51 9.35
C SER A 224 6.55 1.68 8.11
N GLY A 225 5.35 1.10 8.19
CA GLY A 225 4.31 1.23 7.16
C GLY A 225 4.30 0.14 6.10
N GLU A 226 3.35 0.27 5.16
CA GLU A 226 3.11 -0.70 4.07
C GLU A 226 4.29 -0.83 3.10
N THR A 227 5.18 0.17 3.09
CA THR A 227 6.39 0.22 2.25
C THR A 227 7.68 0.23 3.10
N CYS A 228 7.65 -0.36 4.30
CA CYS A 228 8.83 -0.57 5.14
C CYS A 228 9.94 -1.24 4.32
N ARG A 229 11.07 -0.54 4.16
CA ARG A 229 12.11 -0.90 3.19
C ARG A 229 13.46 -0.26 3.48
N VAL A 230 14.49 -0.89 2.93
CA VAL A 230 15.85 -0.34 2.79
C VAL A 230 16.20 -0.30 1.31
N GLU A 231 16.55 0.87 0.78
CA GLU A 231 17.15 1.00 -0.56
C GLU A 231 18.57 1.50 -0.40
N LEU A 232 19.52 0.85 -1.07
CA LEU A 232 20.92 1.20 -1.08
C LEU A 232 21.40 1.26 -2.51
N GLU A 233 21.86 2.43 -2.93
CA GLU A 233 22.43 2.67 -4.25
C GLU A 233 23.89 3.08 -4.08
N ALA A 234 24.78 2.25 -4.61
CA ALA A 234 26.21 2.48 -4.67
C ALA A 234 26.77 1.82 -5.94
N PRO A 235 27.91 2.29 -6.49
CA PRO A 235 28.52 1.68 -7.68
C PRO A 235 28.83 0.19 -7.52
N ALA A 236 29.15 -0.24 -6.29
CA ALA A 236 29.44 -1.63 -5.96
C ALA A 236 28.18 -2.47 -5.64
N ALA A 237 27.04 -1.82 -5.35
CA ALA A 237 25.80 -2.50 -4.99
C ALA A 237 24.58 -1.59 -5.14
N ASP A 238 23.64 -2.01 -5.99
CA ASP A 238 22.26 -1.49 -6.01
C ASP A 238 21.32 -2.56 -5.42
N ARG A 239 20.66 -2.23 -4.30
CA ARG A 239 19.80 -3.14 -3.54
C ARG A 239 18.54 -2.45 -3.08
N SER A 240 17.41 -3.12 -3.27
CA SER A 240 16.11 -2.74 -2.73
C SER A 240 15.54 -3.91 -1.93
N LEU A 241 15.36 -3.70 -0.64
CA LEU A 241 14.98 -4.71 0.34
C LEU A 241 13.63 -4.32 0.95
N LEU A 242 12.59 -5.11 0.65
CA LEU A 242 11.24 -4.88 1.17
C LEU A 242 10.98 -5.76 2.38
N LEU A 243 10.68 -5.15 3.52
CA LEU A 243 10.36 -5.85 4.76
C LEU A 243 8.87 -6.14 4.84
N SER A 244 8.00 -5.23 4.39
CA SER A 244 6.54 -5.37 4.58
C SER A 244 5.93 -6.64 3.99
N VAL A 245 6.59 -7.25 3.01
CA VAL A 245 6.17 -8.49 2.33
C VAL A 245 6.99 -9.71 2.70
N ALA A 246 8.03 -9.56 3.54
CA ALA A 246 8.89 -10.65 3.95
C ALA A 246 8.20 -11.58 4.94
N ARG A 247 8.65 -12.84 4.96
CA ARG A 247 8.30 -13.78 6.02
C ARG A 247 9.08 -13.42 7.29
N HIS A 248 8.38 -13.28 8.40
CA HIS A 248 8.99 -12.99 9.70
C HIS A 248 8.81 -14.15 10.64
N ASP A 249 9.75 -14.30 11.57
CA ASP A 249 9.63 -15.23 12.68
C ASP A 249 8.47 -14.85 13.61
N ARG A 250 7.98 -15.85 14.33
CA ARG A 250 6.86 -15.65 15.25
C ARG A 250 7.28 -14.66 16.33
N GLY A 251 6.54 -13.56 16.43
CA GLY A 251 6.80 -12.53 17.44
C GLY A 251 7.70 -11.39 16.96
N VAL A 252 8.22 -11.42 15.74
CA VAL A 252 9.02 -10.31 15.17
C VAL A 252 8.14 -9.40 14.31
N SER A 253 8.31 -8.08 14.45
CA SER A 253 7.60 -7.08 13.65
C SER A 253 8.21 -6.94 12.25
N ALA A 254 7.40 -6.55 11.27
CA ALA A 254 7.85 -6.21 9.91
C ALA A 254 8.31 -4.74 9.79
N GLU A 255 8.88 -4.24 10.88
CA GLU A 255 9.32 -2.86 11.06
C GLU A 255 10.83 -2.85 11.31
N LEU A 256 11.48 -1.74 10.96
CA LEU A 256 12.87 -1.50 11.31
C LEU A 256 12.94 -0.58 12.53
N PRO A 257 14.00 -0.71 13.34
CA PRO A 257 14.30 0.30 14.32
C PRO A 257 14.61 1.65 13.62
N PRO A 258 14.29 2.79 14.24
CA PRO A 258 14.72 4.09 13.75
C PRO A 258 16.26 4.14 13.68
N LEU A 259 16.81 4.91 12.74
CA LEU A 259 18.26 5.09 12.66
C LEU A 259 18.77 5.74 13.95
N ARG A 260 19.89 5.22 14.49
CA ARG A 260 20.56 5.82 15.64
C ARG A 260 21.22 7.15 15.23
N ALA A 261 21.26 8.11 16.15
CA ALA A 261 21.90 9.41 15.93
C ALA A 261 23.36 9.29 15.45
N ARG A 262 24.10 8.30 15.99
CA ARG A 262 25.48 8.00 15.59
C ARG A 262 25.61 7.52 14.14
N THR A 263 24.65 6.74 13.65
CA THR A 263 24.63 6.33 12.24
C THR A 263 24.35 7.53 11.34
N VAL A 264 23.44 8.41 11.76
CA VAL A 264 23.13 9.65 11.04
C VAL A 264 24.35 10.57 10.96
N SER A 265 25.13 10.70 12.04
CA SER A 265 26.35 11.52 12.02
C SER A 265 27.41 10.96 11.06
N TRP A 266 27.63 9.64 11.03
CA TRP A 266 28.57 9.03 10.08
C TRP A 266 28.15 9.19 8.62
N LEU A 267 26.84 9.11 8.33
CA LEU A 267 26.32 9.38 6.99
C LEU A 267 26.58 10.85 6.60
N ALA A 268 26.31 11.78 7.51
CA ALA A 268 26.56 13.21 7.28
C ALA A 268 28.05 13.52 7.07
N GLU A 269 28.95 12.93 7.88
CA GLU A 269 30.40 13.05 7.74
C GLU A 269 30.90 12.51 6.38
N ALA A 270 30.23 11.49 5.83
CA ALA A 270 30.53 10.94 4.53
C ALA A 270 30.00 11.79 3.36
N GLY A 271 29.27 12.89 3.62
CA GLY A 271 28.73 13.79 2.61
C GLY A 271 27.31 13.45 2.12
N LEU A 272 26.59 12.58 2.84
CA LEU A 272 25.18 12.29 2.60
C LEU A 272 24.32 13.27 3.40
N ILE A 273 23.45 14.00 2.71
CA ILE A 273 22.50 14.92 3.33
C ILE A 273 21.14 14.23 3.52
N LEU A 274 20.49 14.54 4.64
CA LEU A 274 19.10 14.14 4.86
C LEU A 274 18.21 14.98 3.95
N VAL A 275 17.84 14.43 2.80
CA VAL A 275 16.77 14.98 1.98
C VAL A 275 15.49 14.56 2.71
N GLY A 276 14.81 15.53 3.33
CA GLY A 276 13.65 15.29 4.18
C GLY A 276 12.60 14.37 3.52
N PRO A 277 11.60 13.87 4.28
CA PRO A 277 10.67 12.85 3.79
C PRO A 277 10.03 13.29 2.46
N THR A 278 10.43 12.63 1.38
CA THR A 278 9.95 12.93 0.03
C THR A 278 8.51 12.43 -0.09
N GLY A 279 7.56 13.30 0.24
CA GLY A 279 6.13 13.07 0.07
C GLY A 279 5.29 13.91 1.03
N SER A 280 4.22 14.53 0.54
CA SER A 280 3.20 15.30 1.28
C SER A 280 2.38 14.48 2.30
N ARG A 281 2.93 13.37 2.79
CA ARG A 281 2.33 12.36 3.67
C ARG A 281 3.18 12.11 4.92
N ALA A 282 3.88 13.15 5.41
CA ALA A 282 4.79 13.17 6.56
C ALA A 282 4.22 12.65 7.91
N LYS A 283 2.99 12.11 7.95
CA LYS A 283 2.33 11.67 9.18
C LYS A 283 2.18 10.16 9.34
N ARG A 284 2.59 9.32 8.38
CA ARG A 284 2.34 7.86 8.47
C ARG A 284 3.56 6.94 8.47
N SER A 285 4.72 7.36 7.96
CA SER A 285 5.95 6.58 8.06
C SER A 285 7.16 7.49 7.82
N PRO A 286 8.03 7.77 8.82
CA PRO A 286 9.24 8.53 8.56
C PRO A 286 10.19 7.67 7.73
N ALA A 287 10.24 7.93 6.43
CA ALA A 287 11.32 7.45 5.58
C ALA A 287 12.45 8.47 5.67
N TRP A 288 13.60 8.02 6.13
CA TRP A 288 14.83 8.81 6.12
C TRP A 288 15.49 8.57 4.76
N VAL A 289 15.64 9.62 3.97
CA VAL A 289 16.27 9.56 2.65
C VAL A 289 17.56 10.34 2.72
N PHE A 290 18.67 9.65 2.46
CA PHE A 290 20.00 10.23 2.42
C PHE A 290 20.49 10.17 0.98
N GLU A 291 20.93 11.32 0.46
CA GLU A 291 21.47 11.46 -0.90
C GLU A 291 22.75 12.28 -0.84
N HIS A 292 23.70 12.03 -1.75
CA HIS A 292 24.91 12.84 -1.84
C HIS A 292 24.56 14.27 -2.29
N ALA A 293 25.14 15.27 -1.63
CA ALA A 293 24.81 16.68 -1.86
C ALA A 293 25.01 17.19 -3.31
N PHE A 294 25.83 16.49 -4.11
CA PHE A 294 26.18 16.87 -5.48
C PHE A 294 25.35 16.18 -6.57
N ASP A 295 24.53 15.20 -6.21
CA ASP A 295 23.73 14.39 -7.14
C ASP A 295 22.24 14.77 -7.15
N GLN A 296 21.87 15.96 -6.66
CA GLN A 296 20.50 16.43 -6.84
C GLN A 296 20.19 16.53 -8.33
N PRO A 297 19.24 15.74 -8.87
CA PRO A 297 18.76 15.98 -10.21
C PRO A 297 18.16 17.38 -10.21
N LYS A 298 18.68 18.26 -11.07
CA LYS A 298 17.98 19.51 -11.38
C LYS A 298 16.56 19.14 -11.79
N SER A 299 15.60 19.49 -10.93
CA SER A 299 14.16 19.31 -11.12
C SER A 299 13.68 19.95 -12.40
#